data_AF-A0A840W0N3-F1
#
_entry.id   AF-A0A840W0N3-F1
#
_cell.length_a   1.000
_cell.length_b   1.000
_cell.length_c   1.000
_cell.angle_alpha   90.00
_cell.angle_beta   90.00
_cell.angle_gamma   90.00
#
_symmetry.space_group_name_H-M   'P 1'
#
loop_
_entity.id
_entity.type
_entity.pdbx_description
1 polymer ?
#
loop_
_entity_poly.entity_id
_entity_poly.type
_entity_poly.pdbx_seq_one_letter_code
_entity_poly.pdbx_strand_id
1 'polypeptide(L)'
;MNVFVAAISIVVVLGLAFFFVLTVTEVGQAVKQRYTKPPVAPDPQPAPPPLDAAAQELRMRYARGEISREEYLQRKIDLEEY
;
A
#
# COMPACT_ATOMS: atom_id res chain seq x y z
N MET A 1 25.79 -35.58 5.63
CA MET A 1 24.37 -35.22 5.90
C MET A 1 24.25 -33.80 6.45
N ASN A 2 24.93 -33.45 7.55
CA ASN A 2 24.83 -32.12 8.18
C ASN A 2 25.25 -30.95 7.27
N VAL A 3 26.33 -31.10 6.48
CA VAL A 3 26.81 -30.04 5.57
C VAL A 3 25.81 -29.75 4.44
N PHE A 4 25.10 -30.77 3.97
CA PHE A 4 24.09 -30.62 2.92
C PHE A 4 22.84 -29.92 3.45
N VAL A 5 22.40 -30.27 4.65
CA VAL A 5 21.30 -29.58 5.36
C VAL A 5 21.68 -28.14 5.69
N ALA A 6 22.92 -27.89 6.09
CA ALA A 6 23.45 -26.54 6.32
C ALA A 6 23.45 -25.70 5.03
N ALA A 7 23.90 -26.27 3.91
CA ALA A 7 23.90 -25.58 2.62
C ALA A 7 22.48 -25.22 2.17
N ILE A 8 21.52 -26.14 2.29
CA ILE A 8 20.11 -25.90 1.93
C ILE A 8 19.51 -24.81 2.82
N SER A 9 19.70 -24.90 4.14
CA SER A 9 19.16 -23.93 5.08
C SER A 9 19.73 -22.52 4.84
N ILE A 10 21.02 -22.40 4.51
CA ILE A 10 21.63 -21.12 4.11
C ILE A 10 20.94 -20.55 2.87
N VAL A 11 20.73 -21.35 1.82
CA VAL A 11 20.08 -20.90 0.59
C VAL A 11 18.64 -20.44 0.86
N VAL A 12 17.89 -21.20 1.67
CA VAL A 12 16.51 -20.85 2.04
C VAL A 12 16.46 -19.55 2.84
N VAL A 13 17.32 -19.39 3.84
CA VAL A 13 17.37 -18.18 4.67
C VAL A 13 17.75 -16.96 3.83
N LEU A 14 18.73 -17.11 2.93
CA LEU A 14 19.12 -16.02 2.02
C LEU A 14 17.99 -15.66 1.05
N GLY A 15 17.30 -16.65 0.49
CA GLY A 15 16.16 -16.42 -0.39
C GLY A 15 15.01 -15.70 0.31
N LEU A 16 14.67 -16.13 1.53
CA LEU A 16 13.63 -15.49 2.34
C LEU A 16 14.03 -14.06 2.76
N ALA A 17 15.27 -13.84 3.18
CA ALA A 17 15.76 -12.51 3.53
C ALA A 17 15.71 -11.57 2.31
N PHE A 18 16.14 -12.04 1.15
CA PHE A 18 16.09 -11.27 -0.10
C PHE A 18 14.65 -10.93 -0.51
N PHE A 19 13.75 -11.91 -0.49
CA PHE A 19 12.34 -11.70 -0.78
C PHE A 19 11.69 -10.72 0.19
N PHE A 20 11.99 -10.83 1.48
CA PHE A 20 11.48 -9.92 2.50
C PHE A 20 11.96 -8.49 2.26
N VAL A 21 13.24 -8.29 1.96
CA VAL A 21 13.78 -6.95 1.64
C VAL A 21 13.08 -6.37 0.42
N LEU A 22 12.94 -7.14 -0.67
CA LEU A 22 12.25 -6.68 -1.88
C LEU A 22 10.81 -6.25 -1.57
N THR A 23 10.07 -7.10 -0.85
CA THR A 23 8.67 -6.84 -0.51
C THR A 23 8.53 -5.57 0.35
N VAL A 24 9.39 -5.39 1.35
CA VAL A 24 9.38 -4.20 2.22
C VAL A 24 9.81 -2.94 1.44
N THR A 25 10.77 -3.05 0.52
CA THR A 25 11.19 -1.92 -0.31
C THR A 25 10.11 -1.45 -1.28
N GLU A 26 9.36 -2.35 -1.91
CA GLU A 26 8.25 -1.98 -2.80
C GLU A 26 7.13 -1.27 -2.04
N VAL A 27 6.72 -1.81 -0.90
CA VAL A 27 5.69 -1.19 -0.04
C VAL A 27 6.19 0.16 0.49
N GLY A 28 7.45 0.23 0.95
CA GLY A 28 8.06 1.46 1.45
C GLY A 28 8.20 2.55 0.40
N GLN A 29 8.56 2.19 -0.84
CA GLN A 29 8.66 3.15 -1.94
C GLN A 29 7.30 3.62 -2.43
N ALA A 30 6.28 2.74 -2.48
CA ALA A 30 4.90 3.14 -2.81
C ALA A 30 4.33 4.15 -1.80
N VAL A 31 4.70 4.02 -0.51
CA VAL A 31 4.31 4.99 0.53
C VAL A 31 5.14 6.28 0.44
N LYS A 32 6.46 6.19 0.22
CA LYS A 32 7.33 7.38 0.11
C LYS A 32 7.07 8.20 -1.14
N GLN A 33 6.78 7.59 -2.29
CA GLN A 33 6.44 8.32 -3.53
C GLN A 33 5.17 9.19 -3.39
N ARG A 34 4.24 8.82 -2.50
CA ARG A 34 3.08 9.66 -2.19
C ARG A 34 3.42 10.86 -1.29
N TYR A 35 4.56 10.82 -0.60
CA TYR A 35 4.96 11.85 0.37
C TYR A 35 6.00 12.84 -0.19
N THR A 36 6.81 12.44 -1.18
CA THR A 36 7.89 13.29 -1.75
C THR A 36 7.58 13.92 -3.11
N LYS A 37 6.34 13.83 -3.62
CA LYS A 37 5.98 14.66 -4.78
C LYS A 37 5.84 16.11 -4.30
N PRO A 38 6.71 17.04 -4.71
CA PRO A 38 6.56 18.44 -4.32
C PRO A 38 5.22 18.94 -4.86
N PRO A 39 4.48 19.79 -4.11
CA PRO A 39 3.33 20.45 -4.68
C PRO A 39 3.84 21.33 -5.82
N VAL A 40 3.58 20.92 -7.06
CA VAL A 40 3.59 21.84 -8.18
C VAL A 40 2.63 22.97 -7.79
N ALA A 41 3.11 24.21 -7.88
CA ALA A 41 2.38 25.41 -7.48
C ALA A 41 0.90 25.33 -7.90
N PRO A 42 -0.04 25.76 -7.05
CA PRO A 42 -1.45 25.61 -7.35
C PRO A 42 -1.78 26.53 -8.53
N ASP A 43 -1.96 25.92 -9.71
CA ASP A 43 -3.06 26.36 -10.56
C ASP A 43 -4.32 26.40 -9.66
N PRO A 44 -5.22 27.37 -9.81
CA PRO A 44 -6.52 27.33 -9.15
C PRO A 44 -7.31 26.15 -9.73
N GLN A 45 -6.96 24.94 -9.30
CA GLN A 45 -7.69 23.74 -9.61
C GLN A 45 -9.02 23.85 -8.86
N PRO A 46 -10.14 23.48 -9.51
CA PRO A 46 -11.41 23.33 -8.82
C PRO A 46 -11.16 22.43 -7.61
N ALA A 47 -11.73 22.78 -6.44
CA ALA A 47 -11.70 21.91 -5.28
C ALA A 47 -11.97 20.46 -5.73
N PRO A 48 -11.18 19.46 -5.27
CA PRO A 48 -11.38 18.08 -5.68
C PRO A 48 -12.86 17.73 -5.50
N PRO A 49 -13.50 17.11 -6.50
CA PRO A 49 -14.92 16.78 -6.41
C PRO A 49 -15.18 16.07 -5.07
N PRO A 50 -16.29 16.35 -4.37
CA PRO A 50 -16.57 15.81 -3.03
C PRO A 50 -16.38 14.29 -2.88
N LEU A 51 -16.48 13.53 -3.97
CA LEU A 51 -16.14 12.10 -4.06
C LEU A 51 -14.72 11.78 -3.57
N ASP A 52 -13.71 12.60 -3.88
CA ASP A 52 -12.32 12.33 -3.52
C ASP A 52 -12.09 12.39 -2.01
N ALA A 53 -12.81 13.28 -1.31
CA ALA A 53 -12.72 13.41 0.15
C ALA A 53 -13.31 12.17 0.84
N ALA A 54 -14.49 11.72 0.41
CA ALA A 54 -15.16 10.54 0.96
C ALA A 54 -14.38 9.25 0.66
N ALA A 55 -13.81 9.12 -0.56
CA ALA A 55 -12.93 8.00 -0.91
C ALA A 55 -11.63 7.98 -0.08
N GLN A 56 -11.09 9.16 0.24
CA GLN A 56 -9.89 9.30 1.07
C GLN A 56 -10.17 8.88 2.52
N GLU A 57 -11.30 9.27 3.09
CA GLU A 57 -11.71 8.81 4.42
C GLU A 57 -11.89 7.30 4.47
N LEU A 58 -12.57 6.72 3.47
CA LEU A 58 -12.78 5.27 3.37
C LEU A 58 -11.46 4.50 3.37
N ARG A 59 -10.47 4.99 2.61
CA ARG A 59 -9.12 4.42 2.57
C ARG A 59 -8.40 4.52 3.92
N MET A 60 -8.56 5.63 4.64
CA MET A 60 -7.96 5.80 5.97
C MET A 60 -8.56 4.82 6.99
N ARG A 61 -9.87 4.60 6.96
CA ARG A 61 -10.56 3.65 7.86
C ARG A 61 -10.13 2.21 7.61
N TYR A 62 -10.00 1.81 6.35
CA TYR A 62 -9.47 0.48 5.99
C TYR A 62 -8.03 0.30 6.45
N ALA A 63 -7.17 1.31 6.26
CA ALA A 63 -5.78 1.26 6.70
C ALA A 63 -5.62 1.18 8.23
N ARG A 64 -6.57 1.75 8.99
CA ARG A 64 -6.64 1.63 10.45
C ARG A 64 -7.27 0.33 10.93
N GLY A 65 -7.87 -0.46 10.04
CA GLY A 65 -8.63 -1.67 10.39
C GLY A 65 -9.98 -1.39 11.02
N GLU A 66 -10.51 -0.17 10.87
CA GLU A 66 -11.84 0.22 11.35
C GLU A 66 -12.97 -0.40 10.51
N ILE A 67 -12.67 -0.82 9.28
CA ILE A 67 -13.62 -1.47 8.35
C ILE A 67 -12.99 -2.69 7.69
N SER A 68 -13.80 -3.68 7.34
CA SER A 68 -13.34 -4.89 6.65
C SER A 68 -13.05 -4.62 5.17
N ARG A 69 -12.37 -5.56 4.52
CA ARG A 69 -12.12 -5.52 3.07
C ARG A 69 -13.43 -5.54 2.28
N GLU A 70 -14.43 -6.33 2.70
CA GLU A 70 -15.72 -6.39 2.00
C GLU A 70 -16.42 -5.03 2.08
N GLU A 71 -16.44 -4.40 3.25
CA GLU A 71 -17.09 -3.11 3.47
C GLU A 71 -16.39 -1.96 2.72
N TYR A 72 -15.05 -2.00 2.63
CA TYR A 72 -14.29 -1.06 1.80
C TYR A 72 -14.62 -1.20 0.31
N LEU A 73 -14.70 -2.42 -0.22
CA LEU A 73 -14.99 -2.65 -1.63
C LEU A 73 -16.43 -2.26 -1.99
N GLN A 74 -17.39 -2.58 -1.13
CA GLN A 74 -18.79 -2.20 -1.33
C GLN A 74 -18.95 -0.68 -1.40
N ARG A 75 -18.45 0.04 -0.39
CA ARG A 75 -18.56 1.51 -0.36
C ARG A 75 -17.77 2.19 -1.48
N LYS A 76 -16.66 1.59 -1.94
CA LYS A 76 -15.92 2.12 -3.09
C LYS A 76 -16.76 2.09 -4.37
N ILE A 77 -17.54 1.02 -4.57
CA ILE A 77 -18.45 0.88 -5.72
C ILE A 77 -19.61 1.87 -5.59
N ASP A 78 -20.22 1.95 -4.41
CA ASP A 78 -21.32 2.88 -4.13
C ASP A 78 -20.90 4.35 -4.38
N LEU A 79 -19.65 4.71 -4.09
CA LEU A 79 -19.09 6.03 -4.39
C LEU A 79 -18.78 6.26 -5.87
N GLU A 80 -18.53 5.21 -6.66
CA GLU A 80 -18.29 5.32 -8.11
C GLU A 80 -19.60 5.43 -8.92
N GLU A 81 -20.73 5.04 -8.34
CA GLU A 81 -22.05 5.02 -8.98
C GLU A 81 -22.83 6.35 -8.86
N TYR A 82 -22.25 7.38 -8.24
CA TYR A 82 -22.86 8.70 -8.00
C TYR A 82 -22.26 9.84 -8.84
#